data_AF-A0A9K3I8Q9-F1
#
_entry.id   AF-A0A9K3I8Q9-F1
#
_cell.length_a   1.000
_cell.length_b   1.000
_cell.length_c   1.000
_cell.angle_alpha   90.00
_cell.angle_beta   90.00
_cell.angle_gamma   90.00
#
_symmetry.space_group_name_H-M   'P 1'
#
loop_
_entity.id
_entity.type
_entity.pdbx_description
1 polymer ?
#
loop_
_entity_poly.entity_id
_entity_poly.type
_entity_poly.pdbx_seq_one_letter_code
_entity_poly.pdbx_strand_id
1 'polypeptide(L)'
;MCWSSLCVYCPAAGSGIPEVKAYLNGVDAHSILAPSTLFVKIFGSIFGVAVGFVVGKEGPMVHMGACIANLLGQGASTKRDLITCGAAAGVAAAFRSPVGGALFALEEAASWWRSALLWKAFFTTVVVAVVLKGLIEYCKTGQCRLIGEDGLIMRDINNSVPSYNTIDLLAIVLLGVTGGVFRIIYNYLVDEVLSQWWLQH
;
A
#
# COMPACT_ATOMS: atom_id res chain seq x y z
N MET A 1 -5.95 20.62 -10.49
CA MET A 1 -5.63 21.84 -9.72
C MET A 1 -4.36 21.65 -8.89
N CYS A 2 -3.21 21.95 -9.50
CA CYS A 2 -1.94 22.12 -8.80
C CYS A 2 -1.85 23.62 -8.45
N TRP A 3 -2.31 24.00 -7.25
CA TRP A 3 -2.17 25.39 -6.80
C TRP A 3 -0.69 25.66 -6.50
N SER A 4 -0.20 26.84 -6.91
CA SER A 4 1.21 27.26 -7.02
C SER A 4 2.15 27.00 -5.82
N SER A 5 1.65 26.64 -4.63
CA SER A 5 2.46 26.24 -3.47
C SER A 5 2.65 24.71 -3.33
N LEU A 6 1.87 23.90 -4.06
CA LEU A 6 1.90 22.43 -4.05
C LEU A 6 2.87 21.82 -5.07
N CYS A 7 3.45 22.61 -5.99
CA CYS A 7 4.46 22.09 -6.93
C CYS A 7 5.67 21.46 -6.22
N VAL A 8 5.99 21.91 -5.01
CA VAL A 8 7.06 21.33 -4.17
C VAL A 8 6.69 19.94 -3.62
N TYR A 9 5.38 19.64 -3.53
CA TYR A 9 4.83 18.38 -3.01
C TYR A 9 4.14 17.53 -4.09
N CYS A 10 4.42 17.79 -5.37
CA CYS A 10 3.97 16.96 -6.48
C CYS A 10 4.24 15.44 -6.28
N PRO A 11 5.37 14.98 -5.69
CA PRO A 11 5.58 13.56 -5.42
C PRO A 11 4.71 12.98 -4.28
N ALA A 12 3.96 13.81 -3.55
CA ALA A 12 3.04 13.34 -2.52
C ALA A 12 1.65 12.97 -3.07
N ALA A 13 1.33 13.37 -4.31
CA ALA A 13 0.05 13.07 -4.94
C ALA A 13 -0.05 11.56 -5.28
N GLY A 14 -1.26 11.00 -5.17
CA GLY A 14 -1.50 9.59 -5.52
C GLY A 14 -0.97 8.57 -4.50
N SER A 15 -0.92 7.30 -4.95
CA SER A 15 -0.69 6.15 -4.07
C SER A 15 0.72 6.09 -3.47
N GLY A 16 1.75 6.61 -4.15
CA GLY A 16 3.13 6.45 -3.68
C GLY A 16 3.80 5.12 -4.07
N ILE A 17 3.05 4.13 -4.58
CA ILE A 17 3.58 2.82 -5.02
C ILE A 17 4.49 2.97 -6.25
N PRO A 18 4.10 3.64 -7.36
CA PRO A 18 4.98 3.76 -8.52
C PRO A 18 6.29 4.50 -8.19
N GLU A 19 6.27 5.40 -7.22
CA GLU A 19 7.45 6.12 -6.75
C GLU A 19 8.40 5.22 -5.95
N VAL A 20 7.86 4.35 -5.08
CA VAL A 20 8.65 3.32 -4.39
C VAL A 20 9.24 2.34 -5.40
N LYS A 21 8.47 1.93 -6.41
CA LYS A 21 8.94 1.07 -7.52
C LYS A 21 10.08 1.74 -8.29
N ALA A 22 9.91 3.01 -8.65
CA ALA A 22 10.93 3.78 -9.37
C ALA A 22 12.24 3.84 -8.56
N TYR A 23 12.15 4.11 -7.26
CA TYR A 23 13.31 4.13 -6.37
C TYR A 23 13.99 2.76 -6.27
N LEU A 24 13.23 1.66 -6.15
CA LEU A 24 13.77 0.30 -6.10
C LEU A 24 14.42 -0.12 -7.43
N ASN A 25 13.91 0.38 -8.56
CA ASN A 25 14.50 0.22 -9.89
C ASN A 25 15.76 1.09 -10.12
N GLY A 26 16.15 1.91 -9.14
CA GLY A 26 17.35 2.75 -9.20
C GLY A 26 17.12 4.17 -9.73
N VAL A 27 15.87 4.57 -9.95
CA VAL A 27 15.51 5.95 -10.29
C VAL A 27 15.27 6.73 -9.00
N ASP A 28 16.31 7.39 -8.50
CA ASP A 28 16.22 8.27 -7.33
C ASP A 28 15.89 9.69 -7.78
N ALA A 29 14.59 10.05 -7.80
CA ALA A 29 14.19 11.43 -8.05
C ALA A 29 14.18 12.24 -6.74
N HIS A 30 14.64 13.49 -6.84
CA HIS A 30 14.75 14.39 -5.71
C HIS A 30 13.40 14.55 -4.99
N SER A 31 13.40 14.38 -3.67
CA SER A 31 12.23 14.50 -2.78
C SER A 31 11.18 13.37 -2.83
N ILE A 32 11.39 12.24 -3.52
CA ILE A 32 10.42 11.12 -3.49
C ILE A 32 10.20 10.58 -2.07
N LEU A 33 11.29 10.22 -1.38
CA LEU A 33 11.26 9.63 -0.03
C LEU A 33 11.59 10.65 1.08
N ALA A 34 11.35 11.94 0.82
CA ALA A 34 11.66 12.99 1.79
C ALA A 34 10.74 12.91 3.02
N PRO A 35 11.20 13.33 4.21
CA PRO A 35 10.34 13.40 5.40
C PRO A 35 9.16 14.35 5.17
N SER A 36 9.35 15.39 4.36
CA SER A 36 8.30 16.34 4.00
C SER A 36 7.14 15.67 3.23
N THR A 37 7.42 14.75 2.29
CA THR A 37 6.36 14.02 1.57
C THR A 37 5.60 13.06 2.46
N LEU A 38 6.28 12.45 3.44
CA LEU A 38 5.64 11.63 4.47
C LEU A 38 4.62 12.45 5.28
N PHE A 39 4.98 13.65 5.76
CA PHE A 39 4.05 14.49 6.52
C PHE A 39 2.82 14.86 5.70
N VAL A 40 3.02 15.29 4.44
CA VAL A 40 1.91 15.64 3.55
C VAL A 40 1.01 14.44 3.25
N LYS A 41 1.56 13.24 3.05
CA LYS A 41 0.74 12.02 2.84
C LYS A 41 -0.06 11.62 4.07
N ILE A 42 0.50 11.73 5.29
CA ILE A 42 -0.22 11.44 6.53
C ILE A 42 -1.44 12.35 6.66
N PHE A 43 -1.22 13.67 6.64
CA PHE A 43 -2.32 14.63 6.78
C PHE A 43 -3.29 14.54 5.60
N GLY A 44 -2.79 14.44 4.38
CA GLY A 44 -3.60 14.30 3.17
C GLY A 44 -4.51 13.07 3.19
N SER A 45 -4.02 11.93 3.67
CA SER A 45 -4.85 10.72 3.83
C SER A 45 -5.91 10.87 4.92
N ILE A 46 -5.57 11.51 6.05
CA ILE A 46 -6.52 11.74 7.15
C ILE A 46 -7.65 12.68 6.68
N PHE A 47 -7.30 13.81 6.07
CA PHE A 47 -8.28 14.77 5.56
C PHE A 47 -9.09 14.19 4.38
N GLY A 48 -8.46 13.43 3.48
CA GLY A 48 -9.15 12.79 2.36
C GLY A 48 -10.25 11.84 2.82
N VAL A 49 -9.96 11.01 3.83
CA VAL A 49 -10.95 10.11 4.44
C VAL A 49 -12.00 10.91 5.23
N ALA A 50 -11.60 11.96 5.96
CA ALA A 50 -12.51 12.79 6.74
C ALA A 50 -13.55 13.52 5.86
N VAL A 51 -13.18 13.91 4.65
CA VAL A 51 -14.07 14.54 3.66
C VAL A 51 -14.95 13.50 2.93
N GLY A 52 -14.71 12.21 3.15
CA GLY A 52 -15.49 11.13 2.52
C GLY A 52 -15.14 10.90 1.04
N PHE A 53 -13.94 11.28 0.60
CA PHE A 53 -13.48 10.93 -0.74
C PHE A 53 -13.32 9.42 -0.88
N VAL A 54 -13.72 8.88 -2.04
CA VAL A 54 -13.54 7.46 -2.40
C VAL A 54 -12.06 7.23 -2.76
N VAL A 55 -11.19 7.23 -1.76
CA VAL A 55 -9.75 7.03 -1.90
C VAL A 55 -9.32 5.88 -0.99
N GLY A 56 -8.57 4.94 -1.55
CA GLY A 56 -7.99 3.85 -0.77
C GLY A 56 -6.80 4.32 0.07
N LYS A 57 -6.88 4.14 1.39
CA LYS A 57 -5.76 4.42 2.31
C LYS A 57 -4.60 3.41 2.22
N GLU A 58 -4.82 2.29 1.55
CA GLU A 58 -3.85 1.18 1.47
C GLU A 58 -2.58 1.57 0.71
N GLY A 59 -2.73 2.30 -0.40
CA GLY A 59 -1.61 2.77 -1.21
C GLY A 59 -0.64 3.69 -0.45
N PRO A 60 -1.13 4.81 0.12
CA PRO A 60 -0.29 5.71 0.91
C PRO A 60 0.44 5.05 2.07
N MET A 61 -0.13 4.00 2.71
CA MET A 61 0.53 3.29 3.81
C MET A 61 1.81 2.58 3.38
N VAL A 62 1.87 2.04 2.17
CA VAL A 62 3.08 1.42 1.61
C VAL A 62 4.21 2.44 1.48
N HIS A 63 3.89 3.61 0.90
CA HIS A 63 4.87 4.68 0.71
C HIS A 63 5.31 5.31 2.05
N MET A 64 4.39 5.48 3.01
CA MET A 64 4.76 5.96 4.34
C MET A 64 5.75 5.00 5.03
N GLY A 65 5.52 3.68 4.93
CA GLY A 65 6.47 2.68 5.45
C GLY A 65 7.84 2.74 4.78
N ALA A 66 7.88 2.94 3.45
CA ALA A 66 9.11 3.16 2.70
C ALA A 66 9.86 4.44 3.12
N CYS A 67 9.14 5.55 3.34
CA CYS A 67 9.72 6.81 3.81
C CYS A 67 10.29 6.69 5.23
N ILE A 68 9.57 6.05 6.17
CA ILE A 68 10.09 5.81 7.53
C ILE A 68 11.37 4.97 7.48
N ALA A 69 11.38 3.91 6.68
CA ALA A 69 12.57 3.09 6.48
C ALA A 69 13.74 3.88 5.85
N ASN A 70 13.45 4.77 4.89
CA ASN A 70 14.45 5.65 4.30
C ASN A 70 15.09 6.61 5.33
N LEU A 71 14.29 7.13 6.28
CA LEU A 71 14.76 7.98 7.37
C LEU A 71 15.62 7.21 8.38
N LEU A 72 15.20 6.00 8.75
CA LEU A 72 15.96 5.15 9.68
C LEU A 72 17.24 4.56 9.04
N GLY A 73 17.27 4.44 7.72
CA GLY A 73 18.38 3.88 6.95
C GLY A 73 19.44 4.89 6.50
N GLN A 74 19.39 6.14 6.95
CA GLN A 74 20.39 7.14 6.58
C GLN A 74 21.77 6.73 7.12
N GLY A 75 22.65 6.27 6.22
CA GLY A 75 23.99 5.79 6.56
C GLY A 75 24.16 4.27 6.53
N ALA A 76 23.10 3.49 6.31
CA ALA A 76 23.20 2.04 6.14
C ALA A 76 23.63 1.68 4.70
N SER A 77 24.56 0.74 4.55
CA SER A 77 24.96 0.21 3.24
C SER A 77 23.83 -0.52 2.52
N THR A 78 22.84 -1.03 3.28
CA THR A 78 21.67 -1.76 2.78
C THR A 78 20.37 -0.94 2.82
N LYS A 79 20.47 0.36 2.48
CA LYS A 79 19.32 1.28 2.46
C LYS A 79 18.14 0.77 1.62
N ARG A 80 18.39 0.17 0.45
CA ARG A 80 17.33 -0.36 -0.42
C ARG A 80 16.57 -1.52 0.23
N ASP A 81 17.31 -2.48 0.81
CA ASP A 81 16.72 -3.61 1.55
C ASP A 81 15.83 -3.12 2.70
N LEU A 82 16.26 -2.07 3.42
CA LEU A 82 15.46 -1.50 4.51
C LEU A 82 14.18 -0.85 3.99
N ILE A 83 14.25 -0.11 2.88
CA ILE A 83 13.08 0.52 2.23
C ILE A 83 12.11 -0.54 1.73
N THR A 84 12.60 -1.62 1.13
CA THR A 84 11.79 -2.80 0.76
C THR A 84 11.06 -3.38 1.97
N CYS A 85 11.76 -3.61 3.09
CA CYS A 85 11.14 -4.08 4.33
C CYS A 85 10.12 -3.08 4.90
N GLY A 86 10.38 -1.77 4.78
CA GLY A 86 9.46 -0.71 5.17
C GLY A 86 8.17 -0.68 4.33
N ALA A 87 8.30 -0.84 3.01
CA ALA A 87 7.15 -0.98 2.12
C ALA A 87 6.34 -2.25 2.45
N ALA A 88 7.03 -3.37 2.68
CA ALA A 88 6.42 -4.65 3.12
C ALA A 88 5.62 -4.48 4.42
N ALA A 89 6.22 -3.80 5.40
CA ALA A 89 5.58 -3.46 6.67
C ALA A 89 4.31 -2.61 6.48
N GLY A 90 4.35 -1.63 5.57
CA GLY A 90 3.20 -0.83 5.19
C GLY A 90 2.06 -1.67 4.61
N VAL A 91 2.35 -2.61 3.70
CA VAL A 91 1.36 -3.55 3.15
C VAL A 91 0.80 -4.48 4.23
N ALA A 92 1.65 -5.00 5.12
CA ALA A 92 1.21 -5.85 6.22
C ALA A 92 0.31 -5.10 7.21
N ALA A 93 0.58 -3.84 7.49
CA ALA A 93 -0.28 -2.98 8.30
C ALA A 93 -1.61 -2.66 7.59
N ALA A 94 -1.56 -2.43 6.28
CA ALA A 94 -2.67 -2.12 5.40
C ALA A 94 -3.70 -3.26 5.30
N PHE A 95 -3.23 -4.47 5.00
CA PHE A 95 -4.10 -5.62 4.75
C PHE A 95 -4.16 -6.62 5.91
N ARG A 96 -3.44 -6.36 7.00
CA ARG A 96 -3.26 -7.30 8.14
C ARG A 96 -2.77 -8.69 7.71
N SER A 97 -2.03 -8.75 6.61
CA SER A 97 -1.51 -9.98 6.01
C SER A 97 0.03 -9.93 5.96
N PRO A 98 0.74 -10.60 6.88
CA PRO A 98 2.21 -10.58 6.89
C PRO A 98 2.79 -11.28 5.66
N VAL A 99 2.20 -12.41 5.24
CA VAL A 99 2.63 -13.14 4.04
C VAL A 99 2.40 -12.31 2.79
N GLY A 100 1.25 -11.63 2.68
CA GLY A 100 0.96 -10.73 1.56
C GLY A 100 1.95 -9.58 1.46
N GLY A 101 2.32 -8.96 2.59
CA GLY A 101 3.34 -7.91 2.63
C GLY A 101 4.73 -8.40 2.22
N ALA A 102 5.13 -9.60 2.65
CA ALA A 102 6.40 -10.20 2.25
C ALA A 102 6.42 -10.55 0.75
N LEU A 103 5.32 -11.09 0.20
CA LEU A 103 5.20 -11.38 -1.23
C LEU A 103 5.23 -10.13 -2.09
N PHE A 104 4.54 -9.06 -1.66
CA PHE A 104 4.61 -7.76 -2.33
C PHE A 104 6.06 -7.23 -2.38
N ALA A 105 6.80 -7.36 -1.27
CA ALA A 105 8.19 -6.95 -1.21
C ALA A 105 9.07 -7.73 -2.19
N LEU A 106 8.78 -9.03 -2.41
CA LEU A 106 9.49 -9.84 -3.39
C LEU A 106 9.14 -9.45 -4.82
N GLU A 107 7.85 -9.26 -5.11
CA GLU A 107 7.40 -8.84 -6.44
C GLU A 107 8.02 -7.50 -6.85
N GLU A 108 8.12 -6.55 -5.91
CA GLU A 108 8.53 -5.18 -6.21
C GLU A 108 10.04 -4.92 -6.08
N ALA A 109 10.77 -5.68 -5.25
CA ALA A 109 12.20 -5.47 -5.02
C ALA A 109 13.13 -6.49 -5.70
N ALA A 110 12.62 -7.65 -6.15
CA ALA A 110 13.45 -8.73 -6.63
C ALA A 110 13.29 -8.96 -8.14
N SER A 111 14.17 -8.35 -8.95
CA SER A 111 14.53 -8.97 -10.23
C SER A 111 15.25 -10.32 -10.03
N TRP A 112 15.82 -10.55 -8.83
CA TRP A 112 16.55 -11.75 -8.44
C TRP A 112 16.17 -12.21 -7.02
N TRP A 113 15.86 -13.49 -6.86
CA TRP A 113 15.44 -14.07 -5.58
C TRP A 113 16.57 -14.05 -4.53
N ARG A 114 16.43 -13.20 -3.51
CA ARG A 114 17.38 -13.12 -2.38
C ARG A 114 16.74 -13.62 -1.09
N SER A 115 17.03 -14.87 -0.72
CA SER A 115 16.46 -15.52 0.47
C SER A 115 16.68 -14.73 1.76
N ALA A 116 17.84 -14.09 1.93
CA ALA A 116 18.14 -13.29 3.12
C ALA A 116 17.24 -12.05 3.27
N LEU A 117 16.83 -11.42 2.16
CA LEU A 117 15.92 -10.28 2.19
C LEU A 117 14.49 -10.71 2.49
N LEU A 118 14.07 -11.85 1.93
CA LEU A 118 12.76 -12.46 2.18
C LEU A 118 12.54 -12.71 3.67
N TRP A 119 13.51 -13.36 4.32
CA TRP A 119 13.42 -13.63 5.76
C TRP A 119 13.33 -12.35 6.59
N LYS A 120 14.12 -11.32 6.24
CA LYS A 120 14.04 -10.01 6.90
C LYS A 120 12.65 -9.39 6.75
N ALA A 121 12.12 -9.33 5.53
CA ALA A 121 10.79 -8.77 5.26
C ALA A 121 9.68 -9.57 5.95
N PHE A 122 9.78 -10.90 5.98
CA PHE A 122 8.84 -11.76 6.67
C PHE A 122 8.83 -11.50 8.19
N PHE A 123 10.00 -11.46 8.84
CA PHE A 123 10.06 -11.14 10.27
C PHE A 123 9.54 -9.72 10.56
N THR A 124 9.90 -8.73 9.76
CA THR A 124 9.40 -7.36 9.92
C THR A 124 7.87 -7.31 9.83
N THR A 125 7.28 -7.95 8.81
CA THR A 125 5.82 -7.95 8.61
C THR A 125 5.06 -8.73 9.69
N VAL A 126 5.62 -9.83 10.19
CA VAL A 126 5.04 -10.57 11.34
C VAL A 126 5.04 -9.72 12.60
N VAL A 127 6.15 -9.05 12.90
CA VAL A 127 6.24 -8.14 14.07
C VAL A 127 5.19 -7.04 13.96
N VAL A 128 5.05 -6.42 12.79
CA VAL A 128 4.02 -5.39 12.54
C VAL A 128 2.61 -5.95 12.75
N ALA A 129 2.32 -7.14 12.25
CA ALA A 129 1.01 -7.77 12.43
C ALA A 129 0.70 -8.05 13.90
N VAL A 130 1.66 -8.55 14.68
CA VAL A 130 1.51 -8.81 16.12
C VAL A 130 1.31 -7.52 16.90
N VAL A 131 2.14 -6.50 16.65
CA VAL A 131 2.04 -5.19 17.32
C VAL A 131 0.70 -4.53 17.01
N LEU A 132 0.28 -4.54 15.74
CA LEU A 132 -0.99 -3.97 15.32
C LEU A 132 -2.17 -4.70 15.98
N LYS A 133 -2.17 -6.04 15.99
CA LYS A 133 -3.20 -6.84 16.65
C LYS A 133 -3.24 -6.61 18.15
N GLY A 134 -2.08 -6.57 18.81
CA GLY A 134 -1.97 -6.27 20.24
C GLY A 134 -2.50 -4.87 20.57
N LEU A 135 -2.19 -3.87 19.74
CA LEU A 135 -2.70 -2.51 19.91
C LEU A 135 -4.23 -2.46 19.75
N ILE A 136 -4.79 -3.16 18.76
CA ILE A 136 -6.24 -3.24 18.58
C ILE A 136 -6.92 -3.90 19.78
N GLU A 137 -6.37 -4.99 20.31
CA GLU A 137 -6.94 -5.70 21.45
C GLU A 137 -6.87 -4.86 22.74
N TYR A 138 -5.77 -4.13 22.94
CA TYR A 138 -5.64 -3.15 24.01
C TYR A 138 -6.66 -2.01 23.86
N CYS A 139 -6.89 -1.53 22.64
CA CYS A 139 -7.89 -0.52 22.34
C CYS A 139 -9.33 -0.97 22.66
N LYS A 140 -9.63 -2.28 22.49
CA LYS A 140 -10.93 -2.88 22.84
C LYS A 140 -11.19 -2.95 24.35
N THR A 141 -10.15 -3.00 25.18
CA THR A 141 -10.29 -3.20 26.63
C THR A 141 -10.61 -1.91 27.41
N GLY A 142 -10.77 -0.75 26.75
CA GLY A 142 -10.85 0.52 27.49
C GLY A 142 -11.60 1.69 26.86
N GLN A 143 -11.13 2.32 25.76
CA GLN A 143 -11.63 3.66 25.38
C GLN A 143 -11.57 4.02 23.87
N CYS A 144 -11.16 3.12 22.98
CA CYS A 144 -11.00 3.45 21.56
C CYS A 144 -12.25 3.10 20.74
N ARG A 145 -13.34 3.86 20.94
CA ARG A 145 -14.61 3.72 20.20
C ARG A 145 -14.56 4.17 18.72
N LEU A 146 -13.39 4.63 18.24
CA LEU A 146 -13.20 5.20 16.89
C LEU A 146 -12.29 4.37 15.97
N ILE A 147 -11.67 3.30 16.47
CA ILE A 147 -10.94 2.34 15.65
C ILE A 147 -11.88 1.16 15.46
N GLY A 148 -12.80 1.32 14.50
CA GLY A 148 -13.97 0.48 14.30
C GLY A 148 -13.70 -1.02 14.30
N GLU A 149 -14.68 -1.75 14.82
CA GLU A 149 -14.82 -3.21 14.79
C GLU A 149 -14.75 -3.80 13.38
N ASP A 150 -14.87 -2.98 12.33
CA ASP A 150 -14.62 -3.33 10.94
C ASP A 150 -13.12 -3.28 10.63
N GLY A 151 -12.44 -4.35 11.03
CA GLY A 151 -11.13 -4.67 10.51
C GLY A 151 -11.16 -4.67 8.98
N LEU A 152 -10.33 -3.80 8.40
CA LEU A 152 -9.75 -3.91 7.06
C LEU A 152 -10.07 -5.23 6.34
N ILE A 153 -11.10 -5.17 5.48
CA ILE A 153 -11.52 -6.16 4.46
C ILE A 153 -11.34 -7.64 4.88
N MET A 154 -11.60 -8.01 6.13
CA MET A 154 -11.47 -9.40 6.57
C MET A 154 -12.80 -9.88 7.11
N ARG A 155 -13.60 -10.46 6.21
CA ARG A 155 -14.88 -11.09 6.52
C ARG A 155 -14.60 -12.49 7.09
N ASP A 156 -14.99 -12.72 8.34
CA ASP A 156 -14.86 -14.02 8.98
C ASP A 156 -15.91 -14.99 8.39
N ILE A 157 -15.46 -16.06 7.73
CA ILE A 157 -16.30 -17.10 7.11
C ILE A 157 -16.23 -18.34 8.01
N ASN A 158 -16.59 -18.20 9.29
CA ASN A 158 -16.37 -19.27 10.27
C ASN A 158 -17.50 -20.31 10.40
N ASN A 159 -18.63 -20.17 9.71
CA ASN A 159 -19.80 -21.02 9.99
C ASN A 159 -20.31 -21.92 8.84
N SER A 160 -19.56 -22.08 7.75
CA SER A 160 -19.76 -23.18 6.82
C SER A 160 -18.54 -23.30 5.92
N VAL A 161 -17.90 -24.49 5.88
CA VAL A 161 -16.88 -24.79 4.88
C VAL A 161 -17.58 -24.68 3.52
N PRO A 162 -17.25 -23.69 2.67
CA PRO A 162 -17.88 -23.59 1.36
C PRO A 162 -17.42 -24.79 0.53
N SER A 163 -18.32 -25.74 0.28
CA SER A 163 -18.09 -26.81 -0.67
C SER A 163 -18.15 -26.23 -2.07
N TYR A 164 -16.98 -25.88 -2.61
CA TYR A 164 -16.86 -25.37 -3.98
C TYR A 164 -17.15 -26.49 -4.98
N ASN A 165 -18.11 -26.26 -5.86
CA ASN A 165 -18.41 -27.18 -6.94
C ASN A 165 -17.61 -26.80 -8.21
N THR A 166 -17.41 -27.73 -9.14
CA THR A 166 -16.67 -27.45 -10.39
C THR A 166 -17.33 -26.35 -11.23
N ILE A 167 -18.64 -26.15 -11.08
CA ILE A 167 -19.40 -25.06 -11.72
C ILE A 167 -19.04 -23.69 -11.11
N ASP A 168 -18.74 -23.62 -9.80
CA ASP A 168 -18.31 -22.37 -9.15
C ASP A 168 -16.93 -21.94 -9.65
N LEU A 169 -16.05 -22.90 -9.95
CA LEU A 169 -14.75 -22.61 -10.54
C LEU A 169 -14.90 -21.94 -11.91
N LEU A 170 -15.84 -22.40 -12.74
CA LEU A 170 -16.14 -21.78 -14.02
C LEU A 170 -16.68 -20.35 -13.84
N ALA A 171 -17.56 -20.14 -12.86
CA ALA A 171 -18.07 -18.81 -12.53
C ALA A 171 -16.95 -17.86 -12.06
N ILE A 172 -16.00 -18.34 -11.25
CA ILE A 172 -14.83 -17.55 -10.81
C ILE A 172 -13.95 -17.15 -12.00
N VAL A 173 -13.71 -18.06 -12.95
CA VAL A 173 -12.94 -17.76 -14.16
C VAL A 173 -13.64 -16.70 -15.01
N LEU A 174 -14.95 -16.84 -15.23
CA LEU A 174 -15.72 -15.85 -16.00
C LEU A 174 -15.73 -14.48 -15.32
N LEU A 175 -15.88 -14.42 -13.99
CA LEU A 175 -15.77 -13.18 -13.22
C LEU A 175 -14.37 -12.56 -13.31
N GLY A 176 -13.32 -13.39 -13.33
CA GLY A 176 -11.95 -12.93 -13.54
C GLY A 176 -11.75 -12.30 -14.91
N VAL A 177 -12.30 -12.91 -15.96
CA VAL A 177 -12.23 -12.39 -17.33
C VAL A 177 -13.01 -11.07 -17.46
N THR A 178 -14.24 -11.01 -16.96
CA THR A 178 -15.05 -9.78 -17.03
C THR A 178 -14.43 -8.65 -16.22
N GLY A 179 -13.89 -8.94 -15.03
CA GLY A 179 -13.13 -7.99 -14.24
C GLY A 179 -11.87 -7.49 -14.95
N GLY A 180 -11.16 -8.37 -15.65
CA GLY A 180 -10.00 -8.02 -16.47
C GLY A 180 -10.34 -7.07 -17.61
N VAL A 181 -11.41 -7.36 -18.37
CA VAL A 181 -11.90 -6.50 -19.45
C VAL A 181 -12.31 -5.12 -18.90
N PHE A 182 -13.03 -5.09 -17.78
CA PHE A 182 -13.45 -3.84 -17.15
C PHE A 182 -12.24 -2.99 -16.70
N ARG A 183 -11.18 -3.62 -16.17
CA ARG A 183 -9.93 -2.93 -15.80
C ARG A 183 -9.26 -2.27 -17.01
N ILE A 184 -9.23 -2.94 -18.16
CA ILE A 184 -8.65 -2.38 -19.39
C ILE A 184 -9.44 -1.15 -19.83
N ILE A 185 -10.77 -1.25 -19.86
CA ILE A 185 -11.66 -0.15 -20.23
C ILE A 185 -11.47 1.03 -19.28
N TYR A 186 -11.45 0.77 -17.96
CA TYR A 186 -11.22 1.80 -16.95
C TYR A 186 -9.87 2.50 -17.17
N ASN A 187 -8.79 1.75 -17.39
CA ASN A 187 -7.46 2.32 -17.59
C ASN A 187 -7.38 3.16 -18.86
N TYR A 188 -8.03 2.70 -19.94
CA TYR A 188 -8.13 3.46 -21.19
C TYR A 188 -8.90 4.78 -20.99
N LEU A 189 -10.04 4.74 -20.30
CA LEU A 189 -10.84 5.94 -20.01
C LEU A 189 -10.06 6.94 -19.14
N VAL A 190 -9.34 6.46 -18.13
CA VAL A 190 -8.52 7.33 -17.28
C VAL A 190 -7.42 7.99 -18.09
N ASP A 191 -6.71 7.24 -18.93
CA ASP A 191 -5.61 7.81 -19.73
C ASP A 191 -6.14 8.82 -20.76
N GLU A 192 -7.18 8.46 -21.52
CA GLU A 192 -7.71 9.32 -22.57
C GLU A 192 -8.38 10.58 -22.02
N VAL A 193 -9.23 10.43 -20.99
CA VAL A 193 -10.06 11.55 -20.50
C VAL A 193 -9.29 12.42 -19.52
N LEU A 194 -8.60 11.84 -18.53
CA LEU A 194 -7.93 12.63 -17.49
C LEU A 194 -6.57 13.14 -17.95
N SER A 195 -5.75 12.34 -18.64
CA SER A 195 -4.41 12.77 -19.04
C SER A 195 -4.47 13.94 -20.02
N GLN A 196 -5.37 13.90 -21.01
CA GLN A 196 -5.52 15.01 -21.95
C GLN A 196 -6.12 16.26 -21.31
N TRP A 197 -7.09 16.11 -20.38
CA TRP A 197 -7.64 17.24 -19.65
C TRP A 197 -6.60 17.98 -18.80
N TRP A 198 -5.72 17.23 -18.13
CA TRP A 198 -4.64 17.77 -17.29
C TRP A 198 -3.50 18.38 -18.11
N LEU A 199 -3.31 17.99 -19.37
CA LEU A 199 -2.30 18.61 -20.25
C LEU A 199 -2.81 19.91 -20.91
N GLN A 200 -4.12 20.12 -20.95
CA GLN A 200 -4.73 21.31 -21.55
C GLN A 200 -5.03 22.44 -20.54
N HIS A 201 -4.98 22.18 -19.22
CA HIS A 201 -5.27 23.13 -18.14
C HIS A 201 -4.22 23.06 -17.03
#